data_AF-A0A2H0PYJ2-F1
#
_entry.id   AF-A0A2H0PYJ2-F1
#
_cell.length_a   1.000
_cell.length_b   1.000
_cell.length_c   1.000
_cell.angle_alpha   90.00
_cell.angle_beta   90.00
_cell.angle_gamma   90.00
#
_symmetry.space_group_name_H-M   'P 1'
#
loop_
_entity.id
_entity.type
_entity.pdbx_description
1 polymer ?
#
loop_
_entity_poly.entity_id
_entity_poly.type
_entity_poly.pdbx_seq_one_letter_code
_entity_poly.pdbx_strand_id
1 'polypeptide(L)' 'MNFLHAIILGIIQGVGEFLPISSSGHLVVIPYIFGWDYQGLNFDVALHFGTVLALITFFWKD' A
#
# COMPACT_ATOMS: atom_id res chain seq x y z
N MET A 1 -14.56 2.98 3.48
CA MET A 1 -13.40 3.55 2.74
C MET A 1 -13.80 4.79 1.98
N ASN A 2 -13.13 5.92 2.24
CA ASN A 2 -13.14 7.04 1.31
C ASN A 2 -12.18 6.70 0.15
N PHE A 3 -12.61 6.93 -1.10
CA PHE A 3 -11.80 6.70 -2.29
C PHE A 3 -10.45 7.44 -2.23
N LEU A 4 -10.44 8.64 -1.63
CA LEU A 4 -9.22 9.41 -1.42
C LEU A 4 -8.24 8.69 -0.48
N HIS A 5 -8.72 8.04 0.58
CA HIS A 5 -7.86 7.26 1.49
C HIS A 5 -7.25 6.06 0.76
N ALA A 6 -8.03 5.39 -0.12
CA ALA A 6 -7.53 4.27 -0.91
C ALA A 6 -6.37 4.71 -1.84
N ILE A 7 -6.50 5.86 -2.50
CA ILE A 7 -5.44 6.44 -3.33
C ILE A 7 -4.20 6.75 -2.50
N ILE A 8 -4.37 7.45 -1.37
CA ILE A 8 -3.24 7.86 -0.52
C ILE A 8 -2.50 6.63 0.03
N LEU A 9 -3.23 5.65 0.58
CA LEU A 9 -2.64 4.42 1.10
C LEU A 9 -2.00 3.57 -0.01
N GLY A 10 -2.57 3.57 -1.22
CA GLY A 10 -1.96 2.91 -2.38
C GLY A 10 -0.63 3.54 -2.80
N ILE A 11 -0.52 4.88 -2.78
CA ILE A 11 0.75 5.58 -3.02
C ILE A 11 1.77 5.24 -1.93
N ILE A 12 1.35 5.25 -0.66
CA ILE A 12 2.21 4.91 0.47
C ILE A 12 2.72 3.48 0.37
N GLN A 13 1.86 2.50 0.06
CA GLN A 13 2.29 1.11 -0.18
C GLN A 13 3.26 1.06 -1.36
N GLY A 14 2.91 1.67 -2.49
CA GLY A 14 3.74 1.62 -3.70
C GLY A 14 5.14 2.16 -3.46
N VAL A 15 5.28 3.26 -2.73
CA VAL A 15 6.58 3.82 -2.37
C VAL A 15 7.27 2.99 -1.28
N GLY A 16 6.53 2.63 -0.23
CA GLY A 16 7.07 1.95 0.94
C GLY A 16 7.48 0.50 0.69
N GLU A 17 6.93 -0.17 -0.32
CA GLU A 17 7.27 -1.56 -0.65
C GLU A 17 8.67 -1.69 -1.26
N PHE A 18 9.09 -0.70 -2.05
CA PHE A 18 10.40 -0.70 -2.70
C PHE A 18 11.49 -0.04 -1.85
N LEU A 19 11.11 0.64 -0.77
CA LEU A 19 12.03 1.23 0.20
C LEU A 19 12.14 0.34 1.45
N PRO A 20 13.33 0.16 2.05
CA PRO A 20 13.50 -0.68 3.24
C PRO A 20 13.03 0.04 4.53
N ILE A 21 11.78 0.47 4.56
CA ILE A 21 11.19 1.29 5.63
C ILE A 21 9.92 0.67 6.25
N SER A 22 9.57 -0.56 5.89
CA SER A 22 8.33 -1.27 6.28
C SER A 22 7.05 -0.61 5.74
N SER A 23 6.51 -1.17 4.65
CA SER A 23 5.25 -0.74 4.03
C SER A 23 4.03 -0.96 4.94
N SER A 24 3.90 -2.15 5.54
CA SER A 24 2.79 -2.49 6.45
C SER A 24 2.70 -1.55 7.66
N GLY A 25 3.84 -1.12 8.21
CA GLY A 25 3.86 -0.17 9.33
C GLY A 25 3.19 1.16 8.97
N HIS A 26 3.44 1.67 7.76
CA HIS A 26 2.84 2.91 7.29
C HIS A 26 1.33 2.76 7.01
N LEU A 27 0.87 1.59 6.56
CA LEU A 27 -0.57 1.30 6.38
C LEU A 27 -1.35 1.26 7.71
N VAL A 28 -0.68 1.06 8.84
CA VAL A 28 -1.28 1.13 10.18
C VAL A 28 -1.13 2.54 10.78
N VAL A 29 0.07 3.12 10.71
CA VAL A 29 0.40 4.40 11.35
C VAL A 29 -0.34 5.57 10.69
N ILE A 30 -0.47 5.60 9.36
CA ILE A 30 -1.12 6.71 8.67
C ILE A 30 -2.61 6.79 9.01
N PRO A 31 -3.41 5.70 8.90
CA PRO A 31 -4.78 5.74 9.37
C PRO A 31 -4.91 6.13 10.85
N TYR A 32 -4.02 5.64 11.72
CA TYR A 32 -4.03 5.98 13.13
C TYR A 32 -3.83 7.49 13.38
N ILE A 33 -2.83 8.10 12.74
CA ILE A 33 -2.52 9.54 12.91
C ILE A 33 -3.66 10.43 12.40
N PHE A 34 -4.27 10.07 11.26
CA PHE A 34 -5.34 10.86 10.64
C PHE A 34 -6.75 10.49 11.13
N GLY A 35 -6.87 9.57 12.10
CA GLY A 35 -8.16 9.10 12.63
C GLY A 35 -9.02 8.38 11.59
N TRP A 36 -8.40 7.74 10.59
CA TRP A 36 -9.10 6.92 9.61
C TRP A 36 -9.32 5.52 10.15
N ASP A 37 -10.40 4.89 9.70
CA ASP A 37 -10.62 3.48 9.98
C ASP A 37 -9.47 2.63 9.42
N TYR A 38 -9.08 1.60 10.16
CA TYR A 38 -8.17 0.59 9.63
C TYR A 38 -8.87 -0.21 8.53
N GLN A 39 -8.21 -0.36 7.39
CA GLN A 39 -8.83 -0.96 6.21
C GLN A 39 -8.81 -2.50 6.21
N GLY A 40 -8.08 -3.10 7.16
CA GLY A 40 -8.04 -4.54 7.35
C GLY A 40 -7.03 -5.24 6.45
N LEU A 41 -6.71 -6.48 6.83
CA LEU A 41 -5.71 -7.31 6.14
C LEU A 41 -6.05 -7.52 4.65
N ASN A 42 -7.33 -7.62 4.30
CA ASN A 42 -7.75 -7.81 2.91
C ASN A 42 -7.32 -6.64 2.02
N PHE A 43 -7.40 -5.41 2.55
CA PHE A 43 -6.97 -4.22 1.81
C PHE A 43 -5.45 -4.19 1.67
N ASP A 44 -4.72 -4.47 2.75
CA ASP A 44 -3.26 -4.51 2.72
C ASP A 44 -2.75 -5.54 1.71
N VAL A 45 -3.35 -6.74 1.68
CA VAL A 45 -3.02 -7.78 0.69
C VAL A 45 -3.33 -7.33 -0.73
N ALA A 46 -4.45 -6.63 -0.96
CA ALA A 46 -4.78 -6.09 -2.27
C ALA A 46 -3.75 -5.05 -2.74
N LEU A 47 -3.24 -4.21 -1.84
CA LEU A 47 -2.19 -3.24 -2.17
C LEU A 47 -0.85 -3.93 -2.48
N HIS A 48 -0.46 -4.97 -1.72
CA HIS A 48 0.73 -5.79 -2.03
C HIS A 48 0.59 -6.52 -3.37
N PHE A 49 -0.60 -6.99 -3.71
CA PHE A 49 -0.85 -7.56 -5.04
C PHE A 49 -0.60 -6.53 -6.14
N GLY A 50 -0.97 -5.27 -5.92
CA GLY A 50 -0.66 -4.16 -6.82
C GLY A 50 0.85 -3.96 -7.03
N THR A 51 1.67 -4.05 -5.98
CA THR A 51 3.13 -3.90 -6.10
C THR A 51 3.78 -5.10 -6.78
N VAL A 52 3.27 -6.32 -6.54
CA VAL A 52 3.68 -7.53 -7.28
C VAL A 52 3.37 -7.38 -8.77
N LEU A 53 2.16 -6.92 -9.13
CA LEU A 53 1.82 -6.64 -10.52
C LEU A 53 2.74 -5.59 -11.13
N ALA A 54 3.06 -4.52 -10.40
CA ALA A 54 4.00 -3.51 -10.87
C ALA A 54 5.37 -4.12 -11.19
N LEU A 55 5.91 -4.99 -10.31
CA LEU A 55 7.16 -5.70 -10.57
C LEU A 55 7.06 -6.64 -11.78
N ILE A 56 6.00 -7.46 -11.88
CA ILE A 56 5.80 -8.37 -13.02
C ILE A 56 5.75 -7.60 -14.33
N THR A 57 5.06 -6.46 -14.37
CA THR A 57 4.97 -5.62 -15.58
C THR A 57 6.27 -4.92 -15.91
N PHE A 58 7.00 -4.43 -14.90
CA PHE A 58 8.29 -3.76 -15.08
C PHE A 58 9.36 -4.73 -15.59
N PHE A 59 9.47 -5.91 -14.97
CA PHE A 59 10.43 -6.97 -15.29
C PHE A 59 9.91 -7.96 -16.34
N TRP A 60 8.85 -7.65 -17.09
CA TRP A 60 8.22 -8.59 -18.02
C TRP A 60 9.15 -9.12 -19.12
N LYS A 61 10.20 -8.34 -19.46
CA LYS A 61 11.14 -8.64 -20.55
C LYS A 61 12.56 -8.95 -20.07
N ASP A 62 12.79 -8.89 -18.77
CA ASP A 62 14.08 -9.21 -18.16
C ASP A 62 14.24 -10.73 -18.06
#